data_AF-A0A6B0SJE3-F1
#
_entry.id   AF-A0A6B0SJE3-F1
#
_cell.length_a   1.000
_cell.length_b   1.000
_cell.length_c   1.000
_cell.angle_alpha   90.00
_cell.angle_beta   90.00
_cell.angle_gamma   90.00
#
_symmetry.space_group_name_H-M   'P 1'
#
loop_
_entity.id
_entity.type
_entity.pdbx_description
1 polymer ?
#
loop_
_entity_poly.entity_id
_entity_poly.type
_entity_poly.pdbx_seq_one_letter_code
_entity_poly.pdbx_strand_id
1 'polypeptide(L)'
;MECARLTARDVEWSLVGVLAATKSADVATTLVGLWTVPGVREVNPLVAGATQAVGVPVAVLALGVAAVVCITVVTEAGAAAVEATDRTPPWGPKAVRLTGYGLGSAVHLSVAAANVALLVSA
;
A
#
# COMPACT_ATOMS: atom_id res chain seq x y z
N MET A 1 29.14 -1.78 15.69
CA MET A 1 28.40 -2.25 14.49
C MET A 1 26.92 -2.56 14.77
N GLU A 2 26.54 -2.90 16.00
CA GLU A 2 25.15 -3.24 16.37
C GLU A 2 24.16 -2.05 16.25
N CYS A 3 24.59 -0.86 16.68
CA CYS A 3 23.75 0.35 16.64
C CYS A 3 23.32 0.73 15.20
N ALA A 4 24.22 0.61 14.22
CA ALA A 4 23.93 0.92 12.82
C ALA A 4 22.95 -0.09 12.16
N ARG A 5 22.91 -1.34 12.64
CA ARG A 5 21.94 -2.34 12.15
C ARG A 5 20.55 -2.10 12.70
N LEU A 6 20.43 -1.65 13.95
CA LEU A 6 19.14 -1.30 14.56
C LEU A 6 18.49 -0.13 13.82
N THR A 7 19.23 0.96 13.61
CA THR A 7 18.69 2.14 12.91
C THR A 7 18.27 1.86 11.46
N ALA A 8 19.01 1.00 10.75
CA ALA A 8 18.64 0.60 9.39
C ALA A 8 17.32 -0.19 9.38
N ARG A 9 17.15 -1.10 10.33
CA ARG A 9 15.92 -1.91 10.47
C ARG A 9 14.73 -1.04 10.86
N ASP A 10 14.92 -0.05 11.73
CA ASP A 10 13.87 0.88 12.15
C ASP A 10 13.37 1.75 10.97
N VAL A 11 14.28 2.23 10.12
CA VAL A 11 13.93 2.98 8.90
C VAL A 11 13.14 2.10 7.92
N GLU A 12 13.54 0.84 7.74
CA GLU A 12 12.82 -0.10 6.86
C GLU A 12 11.41 -0.39 7.36
N TRP A 13 11.24 -0.65 8.66
CA TRP A 13 9.91 -0.86 9.25
C TRP A 13 9.06 0.42 9.26
N SER A 14 9.68 1.60 9.35
CA SER A 14 8.94 2.86 9.21
C SER A 14 8.31 3.03 7.83
N LEU A 15 8.98 2.58 6.76
CA LEU A 15 8.43 2.63 5.40
C LEU A 15 7.23 1.67 5.23
N VAL A 16 7.32 0.48 5.79
CA VAL A 16 6.20 -0.47 5.84
C VAL A 16 5.03 0.12 6.65
N GLY A 17 5.34 0.79 7.76
CA GLY A 17 4.35 1.51 8.58
C GLY A 17 3.63 2.60 7.80
N VAL A 18 4.35 3.41 7.02
CA VAL A 18 3.78 4.45 6.15
C VAL A 18 2.91 3.82 5.04
N LEU A 19 3.35 2.73 4.43
CA LEU A 19 2.54 2.00 3.44
C LEU A 19 1.23 1.49 4.06
N ALA A 20 1.31 0.86 5.23
CA ALA A 20 0.13 0.35 5.92
C ALA A 20 -0.83 1.48 6.32
N ALA A 21 -0.31 2.62 6.79
CA ALA A 21 -1.11 3.77 7.17
C ALA A 21 -1.83 4.39 5.96
N THR A 22 -1.10 4.64 4.87
CA THR A 22 -1.69 5.19 3.64
C THR A 22 -2.71 4.24 3.01
N LYS A 23 -2.45 2.93 3.01
CA LYS A 23 -3.44 1.95 2.57
C LYS A 23 -4.66 1.88 3.48
N SER A 24 -4.49 2.04 4.79
CA SER A 24 -5.61 2.07 5.73
C SER A 24 -6.51 3.28 5.48
N ALA A 25 -5.94 4.44 5.17
CA ALA A 25 -6.69 5.63 4.77
C ALA A 25 -7.47 5.41 3.45
N ASP A 26 -6.83 4.80 2.46
CA ASP A 26 -7.46 4.40 1.19
C ASP A 26 -8.64 3.43 1.42
N VAL A 27 -8.43 2.38 2.20
CA VAL A 27 -9.47 1.41 2.59
C VAL A 27 -10.63 2.09 3.31
N ALA A 28 -10.35 2.94 4.30
CA ALA A 28 -11.38 3.63 5.07
C ALA A 28 -12.23 4.54 4.17
N THR A 29 -11.58 5.35 3.33
CA THR A 29 -12.28 6.27 2.42
C THR A 29 -13.08 5.53 1.36
N THR A 30 -12.57 4.41 0.83
CA THR A 30 -13.29 3.53 -0.10
C THR A 30 -14.52 2.91 0.56
N LEU A 31 -14.36 2.36 1.77
CA LEU A 31 -15.46 1.77 2.54
C LEU A 31 -16.57 2.79 2.80
N VAL A 32 -16.20 3.99 3.27
CA VAL A 32 -17.17 5.06 3.51
C VAL A 32 -17.84 5.45 2.18
N GLY A 33 -17.07 5.70 1.12
CA GLY A 33 -17.61 6.09 -0.19
C GLY A 33 -18.64 5.11 -0.74
N LEU A 34 -18.33 3.82 -0.73
CA LEU A 34 -19.23 2.78 -1.24
C LEU A 34 -20.45 2.55 -0.35
N TRP A 35 -20.38 2.88 0.94
CA TRP A 35 -21.48 2.64 1.88
C TRP A 35 -22.40 3.86 2.03
N THR A 36 -21.85 5.08 2.00
CA THR A 36 -22.59 6.29 2.36
C THR A 36 -23.02 7.14 1.17
N VAL A 37 -22.37 7.02 0.01
CA VAL A 37 -22.67 7.88 -1.15
C VAL A 37 -23.55 7.15 -2.17
N PRO A 38 -24.81 7.58 -2.36
CA PRO A 38 -25.68 6.99 -3.37
C PRO A 38 -25.10 7.16 -4.78
N GLY A 39 -25.08 6.08 -5.56
CA GLY A 39 -24.64 6.11 -6.96
C GLY A 39 -23.14 5.96 -7.19
N VAL A 40 -22.31 6.07 -6.15
CA VAL A 40 -20.88 5.72 -6.24
C VAL A 40 -20.73 4.20 -6.34
N ARG A 41 -19.92 3.76 -7.30
CA ARG A 41 -19.63 2.34 -7.55
C ARG A 41 -18.15 2.16 -7.82
N GLU A 42 -17.66 0.99 -7.44
CA GLU A 42 -16.31 0.57 -7.76
C GLU A 42 -16.17 0.34 -9.27
N VAL A 43 -15.20 1.00 -9.89
CA VAL A 43 -14.94 0.93 -11.34
C VAL A 43 -14.00 -0.23 -11.66
N ASN A 44 -13.15 -0.63 -10.71
CA ASN A 44 -12.25 -1.75 -10.91
C ASN A 44 -13.05 -3.08 -10.93
N PRO A 45 -13.08 -3.82 -12.06
CA PRO A 45 -13.90 -5.02 -12.18
C PRO A 45 -13.48 -6.13 -11.21
N LEU A 46 -12.21 -6.19 -10.80
CA LEU A 46 -11.73 -7.16 -9.82
C LEU A 46 -12.30 -6.85 -8.43
N VAL A 47 -12.25 -5.58 -8.03
CA VAL A 47 -12.76 -5.14 -6.73
C VAL A 47 -14.29 -5.24 -6.71
N ALA A 48 -14.97 -4.84 -7.80
CA ALA A 48 -16.40 -5.00 -7.96
C ALA A 48 -16.85 -6.47 -7.90
N GLY A 49 -16.12 -7.38 -8.54
CA GLY A 49 -16.39 -8.82 -8.45
C GLY A 49 -16.23 -9.35 -7.02
N ALA A 50 -15.18 -8.92 -6.31
CA ALA A 50 -14.96 -9.30 -4.93
C ALA A 50 -16.06 -8.77 -4.00
N THR A 51 -16.47 -7.50 -4.14
CA THR A 51 -17.55 -6.92 -3.31
C THR A 51 -18.90 -7.61 -3.56
N GLN A 52 -19.17 -8.05 -4.80
CA GLN A 52 -20.36 -8.85 -5.11
C GLN A 52 -20.31 -10.25 -4.50
N ALA A 53 -19.13 -10.87 -4.43
CA ALA A 53 -18.98 -12.24 -3.94
C ALA A 53 -19.05 -12.34 -2.41
N VAL A 54 -18.42 -11.41 -1.68
CA VAL A 54 -18.26 -11.51 -0.21
C VAL A 54 -18.76 -10.29 0.56
N GLY A 55 -19.32 -9.29 -0.13
CA GLY A 55 -19.76 -8.03 0.46
C GLY A 55 -18.65 -6.98 0.54
N VAL A 56 -19.05 -5.71 0.58
CA VAL A 56 -18.13 -4.56 0.55
C VAL A 56 -17.11 -4.56 1.70
N PRO A 57 -17.50 -4.71 2.98
CA PRO A 57 -16.53 -4.60 4.08
C PRO A 57 -15.43 -5.66 4.00
N VAL A 58 -15.82 -6.90 3.75
CA VAL A 58 -14.89 -8.04 3.69
C VAL A 58 -13.97 -7.91 2.49
N ALA A 59 -14.51 -7.60 1.30
CA ALA A 59 -13.72 -7.48 0.08
C ALA A 59 -12.68 -6.36 0.18
N VAL A 60 -13.07 -5.16 0.63
CA VAL A 60 -12.16 -4.01 0.67
C VAL A 60 -11.08 -4.19 1.74
N LEU A 61 -11.41 -4.77 2.90
CA LEU A 61 -10.42 -5.10 3.92
C LEU A 61 -9.43 -6.17 3.44
N ALA A 62 -9.93 -7.27 2.87
CA ALA A 62 -9.08 -8.36 2.39
C ALA A 62 -8.15 -7.90 1.27
N LEU A 63 -8.66 -7.15 0.29
CA LEU A 63 -7.85 -6.56 -0.79
C LEU A 63 -6.88 -5.50 -0.27
N GLY A 64 -7.28 -4.77 0.78
CA GLY A 64 -6.42 -3.84 1.50
C GLY A 64 -5.18 -4.50 2.07
N VAL A 65 -5.39 -5.57 2.84
CA VAL A 65 -4.30 -6.37 3.42
C VAL A 65 -3.47 -7.03 2.32
N ALA A 66 -4.11 -7.62 1.31
CA ALA A 66 -3.42 -8.26 0.20
C ALA A 66 -2.51 -7.29 -0.56
N ALA A 67 -2.92 -6.04 -0.75
CA ALA A 67 -2.08 -5.02 -1.39
C ALA A 67 -0.81 -4.73 -0.58
N VAL A 68 -0.92 -4.51 0.74
CA VAL A 68 0.24 -4.28 1.61
C VAL A 68 1.19 -5.47 1.56
N VAL A 69 0.67 -6.69 1.72
CA VAL A 69 1.48 -7.91 1.68
C VAL A 69 2.18 -8.06 0.34
N CYS A 70 1.47 -7.88 -0.78
CA CYS A 70 2.03 -8.02 -2.12
C CYS A 70 3.14 -6.99 -2.37
N ILE A 71 2.91 -5.72 -2.02
CA ILE A 71 3.92 -4.67 -2.17
C ILE A 71 5.15 -4.98 -1.33
N THR A 72 4.97 -5.39 -0.07
CA THR A 72 6.08 -5.78 0.82
C THR A 72 6.87 -6.95 0.25
N VAL A 73 6.20 -8.01 -0.18
CA VAL A 73 6.87 -9.20 -0.75
C VAL A 73 7.66 -8.84 -2.00
N VAL A 74 7.05 -8.11 -2.94
CA VAL A 74 7.73 -7.71 -4.19
C VAL A 74 8.90 -6.78 -3.92
N THR A 75 8.72 -5.82 -3.00
CA THR A 75 9.77 -4.85 -2.65
C THR A 75 10.96 -5.52 -1.98
N GLU A 76 10.72 -6.38 -0.99
CA GLU A 76 11.80 -7.11 -0.30
C GLU A 76 12.47 -8.15 -1.20
N ALA A 77 11.71 -8.85 -2.05
CA ALA A 77 12.30 -9.77 -3.03
C ALA A 77 13.20 -9.01 -4.02
N GLY A 78 12.78 -7.82 -4.48
CA GLY A 78 13.58 -6.96 -5.32
C GLY A 78 14.85 -6.46 -4.61
N ALA A 79 14.72 -6.03 -3.35
CA ALA A 79 15.85 -5.57 -2.55
C ALA A 79 16.88 -6.70 -2.33
N ALA A 80 16.42 -7.92 -2.04
CA ALA A 80 17.26 -9.10 -1.88
C ALA A 80 17.96 -9.49 -3.18
N ALA A 81 17.26 -9.44 -4.33
CA ALA A 81 17.87 -9.70 -5.63
C ALA A 81 18.96 -8.68 -5.98
N VAL A 82 18.74 -7.41 -5.65
CA VAL A 82 19.70 -6.33 -5.83
C VAL A 82 20.91 -6.48 -4.90
N GLU A 83 20.70 -6.93 -3.65
CA GLU A 83 21.77 -7.22 -2.69
C GLU A 83 22.62 -8.42 -3.11
N ALA A 84 22.03 -9.44 -3.72
CA ALA A 84 22.72 -10.63 -4.22
C ALA A 84 23.58 -10.38 -5.49
N THR A 85 23.55 -9.17 -6.05
CA THR A 85 24.27 -8.83 -7.27
C THR A 85 25.62 -8.17 -6.94
N ASP A 86 26.73 -8.81 -7.32
CA ASP A 86 28.11 -8.44 -6.95
C ASP A 86 28.56 -7.01 -7.28
N ARG A 87 27.86 -6.30 -8.18
CA ARG A 87 28.21 -4.94 -8.63
C ARG A 87 27.30 -3.85 -8.09
N THR A 88 26.38 -4.18 -7.19
CA THR A 88 25.42 -3.20 -6.68
C THR A 88 26.08 -2.30 -5.63
N PRO A 89 25.93 -0.97 -5.73
CA PRO A 89 26.30 -0.07 -4.65
C PRO A 89 25.59 -0.45 -3.34
N PRO A 90 26.20 -0.23 -2.15
CA PRO A 90 25.59 -0.54 -0.86
C PRO A 90 24.22 0.12 -0.59
N TRP A 91 23.88 1.18 -1.32
CA TRP A 91 22.60 1.87 -1.21
C TRP A 91 21.50 1.27 -2.10
N GLY A 92 21.83 0.35 -3.02
CA GLY A 92 20.89 -0.23 -3.98
C GLY A 92 19.63 -0.84 -3.34
N PRO A 93 19.75 -1.75 -2.36
CA PRO A 93 18.59 -2.33 -1.69
C PRO A 93 17.71 -1.27 -0.98
N LYS A 94 18.33 -0.24 -0.41
CA LYS A 94 17.62 0.88 0.21
C LYS A 94 16.83 1.69 -0.80
N ALA A 95 17.39 1.93 -1.99
CA ALA A 95 16.67 2.60 -3.07
C ALA A 95 15.46 1.77 -3.52
N VAL A 96 15.61 0.44 -3.65
CA VAL A 96 14.48 -0.44 -3.97
C VAL A 96 13.38 -0.32 -2.92
N ARG A 97 13.71 -0.38 -1.62
CA ARG A 97 12.73 -0.21 -0.54
C ARG A 97 12.05 1.16 -0.57
N LEU A 98 12.83 2.22 -0.72
CA LEU A 98 12.30 3.59 -0.79
C LEU A 98 11.35 3.76 -1.98
N THR A 99 11.74 3.24 -3.15
CA THR A 99 10.91 3.30 -4.36
C THR A 99 9.67 2.43 -4.22
N GLY A 100 9.80 1.17 -3.80
CA GLY A 100 8.68 0.24 -3.66
C GLY A 100 7.65 0.70 -2.64
N TYR A 101 8.08 0.95 -1.40
CA TYR A 101 7.19 1.43 -0.34
C TYR A 101 6.72 2.86 -0.58
N GLY A 102 7.61 3.74 -1.03
CA GLY A 102 7.28 5.16 -1.26
C GLY A 102 6.26 5.34 -2.37
N LEU A 103 6.46 4.69 -3.53
CA LEU A 103 5.49 4.75 -4.64
C LEU A 103 4.17 4.10 -4.24
N GLY A 104 4.20 2.93 -3.60
CA GLY A 104 2.99 2.28 -3.10
C GLY A 104 2.20 3.19 -2.15
N SER A 105 2.89 3.83 -1.21
CA SER A 105 2.28 4.77 -0.26
C SER A 105 1.68 5.99 -0.96
N ALA A 106 2.40 6.57 -1.93
CA ALA A 106 1.93 7.72 -2.70
C ALA A 106 0.66 7.40 -3.49
N VAL A 107 0.62 6.23 -4.15
CA VAL A 107 -0.56 5.77 -4.89
C VAL A 107 -1.77 5.62 -3.96
N HIS A 108 -1.62 4.95 -2.82
CA HIS A 108 -2.73 4.80 -1.85
C HIS A 108 -3.19 6.14 -1.31
N LEU A 109 -2.27 7.06 -1.02
CA LEU A 109 -2.63 8.41 -0.58
C LEU A 109 -3.40 9.18 -1.65
N SER A 110 -3.00 9.09 -2.92
CA SER A 110 -3.71 9.74 -4.03
C SER A 110 -5.13 9.20 -4.21
N VAL A 111 -5.32 7.88 -4.11
CA VAL A 111 -6.66 7.26 -4.17
C VAL A 111 -7.50 7.69 -2.97
N ALA A 112 -6.93 7.67 -1.76
CA ALA A 112 -7.61 8.16 -0.56
C ALA A 112 -8.05 9.62 -0.70
N ALA A 113 -7.19 10.49 -1.23
CA ALA A 113 -7.51 11.89 -1.48
C ALA A 113 -8.63 12.07 -2.52
N ALA A 114 -8.61 11.27 -3.60
CA ALA A 114 -9.67 11.26 -4.61
C ALA A 114 -11.01 10.80 -4.00
N ASN A 115 -11.00 9.76 -3.17
CA ASN A 115 -12.18 9.29 -2.45
C ASN A 115 -12.73 10.36 -1.50
N VAL A 116 -11.86 11.04 -0.75
CA VAL A 116 -12.26 12.16 0.12
C VAL A 116 -12.89 13.29 -0.70
N ALA A 117 -12.33 13.64 -1.86
CA ALA A 117 -12.91 14.66 -2.73
C ALA A 117 -14.33 14.28 -3.16
N LEU A 118 -14.56 13.01 -3.53
CA LEU A 118 -15.89 12.51 -3.84
C LEU A 118 -16.84 12.61 -2.63
N LEU A 119 -16.38 12.19 -1.45
CA LEU A 119 -17.15 12.23 -0.20
C LEU A 119 -17.60 13.64 0.19
N VAL A 120 -16.76 14.65 -0.05
CA VAL A 120 -17.08 16.06 0.28
C VAL A 120 -17.93 16.73 -0.79
N SER A 121 -17.92 16.20 -2.03
CA SER A 121 -18.71 16.72 -3.15
C SER A 121 -20.11 16.10 -3.28
N ALA A 122 -20.39 15.03 -2.54
CA ALA A 122 -21.64 14.28 -2.53
C ALA A 122 -22.65 14.84 -1.52
#